data_AF-Q5ZEY5-F1
#
_entry.id   AF-Q5ZEY5-F1
#
_cell.length_a   1.000
_cell.length_b   1.000
_cell.length_c   1.000
_cell.angle_alpha   90.00
_cell.angle_beta   90.00
_cell.angle_gamma   90.00
#
_symmetry.space_group_name_H-M   'P 1'
#
loop_
_entity.id
_entity.type
_entity.pdbx_description
1 polymer ?
#
loop_
_entity_poly.entity_id
_entity_poly.type
_entity_poly.pdbx_seq_one_letter_code
_entity_poly.pdbx_strand_id
1 'polypeptide(L)'
;VQKAAQAFNSGLLCVACGSYRRGKATCGDVDVLITHPDGRSHRGIFSRLLDSLRQEGFLTDDLVSQEENGQQQKYLGVCRLPGPGRRHRRLDIIVVPYSEFACALLYFTGSAHFNRSMRALAKTKGMSLSEHALSTAVVRNTHGCKVGPGRVLPTPTEKDVFRLLGL
;
A
#
# COMPACT_ATOMS: atom_id res chain seq x y z
N VAL A 1 -15.01 -4.39 -0.09
CA VAL A 1 -13.88 -3.94 0.78
C VAL A 1 -14.18 -2.64 1.51
N GLN A 2 -14.27 -1.47 0.84
CA GLN A 2 -14.51 -0.19 1.54
C GLN A 2 -15.74 -0.21 2.46
N LYS A 3 -16.89 -0.69 1.97
CA LYS A 3 -18.11 -0.86 2.79
C LYS A 3 -17.85 -1.66 4.08
N ALA A 4 -17.17 -2.80 3.97
CA ALA A 4 -16.85 -3.65 5.11
C ALA A 4 -15.87 -2.98 6.08
N ALA A 5 -14.84 -2.31 5.55
CA ALA A 5 -13.88 -1.56 6.37
C ALA A 5 -14.57 -0.43 7.15
N GLN A 6 -15.39 0.36 6.46
CA GLN A 6 -16.09 1.50 7.06
C GLN A 6 -17.21 1.10 8.05
N ALA A 7 -17.68 -0.15 8.00
CA ALA A 7 -18.57 -0.69 9.02
C ALA A 7 -17.88 -0.83 10.40
N PHE A 8 -16.56 -1.02 10.43
CA PHE A 8 -15.79 -1.03 11.69
C PHE A 8 -15.43 0.38 12.16
N ASN A 9 -15.07 1.26 11.23
CA ASN A 9 -14.78 2.66 11.52
C ASN A 9 -14.97 3.51 10.25
N SER A 10 -15.91 4.46 10.29
CA SER A 10 -16.26 5.32 9.15
C SER A 10 -15.14 6.28 8.73
N GLY A 11 -14.16 6.55 9.60
CA GLY A 11 -12.98 7.38 9.32
C GLY A 11 -11.87 6.65 8.54
N LEU A 12 -12.00 5.35 8.29
CA LEU A 12 -11.04 4.62 7.46
C LEU A 12 -11.07 5.12 6.01
N LEU A 13 -9.88 5.44 5.51
CA LEU A 13 -9.65 5.73 4.11
C LEU A 13 -9.30 4.44 3.39
N CYS A 14 -10.05 4.12 2.33
CA CYS A 14 -9.78 2.99 1.45
C CYS A 14 -9.59 3.51 0.02
N VAL A 15 -8.46 3.19 -0.60
CA VAL A 15 -8.13 3.65 -1.95
C VAL A 15 -7.84 2.46 -2.84
N ALA A 16 -8.62 2.29 -3.90
CA ALA A 16 -8.28 1.37 -4.97
C ALA A 16 -7.02 1.89 -5.69
N CYS A 17 -5.99 1.07 -5.79
CA CYS A 17 -4.66 1.44 -6.27
C CYS A 17 -4.36 0.78 -7.62
N GLY A 18 -3.08 0.55 -7.91
CA GLY A 18 -2.62 -0.19 -9.07
C GLY A 18 -3.07 0.39 -10.40
N SER A 19 -3.33 -0.53 -11.34
CA SER A 19 -3.74 -0.16 -12.70
C SER A 19 -5.08 0.58 -12.75
N TYR A 20 -5.99 0.29 -11.81
CA TYR A 20 -7.26 0.98 -11.66
C TYR A 20 -7.05 2.47 -11.37
N ARG A 21 -6.23 2.82 -10.38
CA ARG A 21 -5.94 4.23 -10.04
C ARG A 21 -5.24 5.00 -11.16
N ARG A 22 -4.50 4.29 -12.03
CA ARG A 22 -3.87 4.87 -13.23
C ARG A 22 -4.84 5.02 -14.42
N GLY A 23 -6.13 4.72 -14.24
CA GLY A 23 -7.16 4.89 -15.26
C GLY A 23 -7.13 3.83 -16.37
N LYS A 24 -6.57 2.65 -16.13
CA LYS A 24 -6.60 1.57 -17.12
C LYS A 24 -8.02 1.01 -17.28
N ALA A 25 -8.44 0.79 -18.52
CA ALA A 25 -9.76 0.22 -18.84
C ALA A 25 -9.93 -1.22 -18.32
N THR A 26 -8.84 -1.97 -18.21
CA THR A 26 -8.81 -3.32 -17.64
C THR A 26 -7.67 -3.44 -16.62
N CYS A 27 -7.90 -4.26 -15.60
CA CYS A 27 -6.97 -4.52 -14.50
C CYS A 27 -6.71 -6.02 -14.41
N GLY A 28 -5.48 -6.42 -14.05
CA GLY A 28 -5.13 -7.84 -13.84
C GLY A 28 -5.66 -8.36 -12.50
N ASP A 29 -5.55 -7.53 -11.48
CA ASP A 29 -5.90 -7.76 -10.08
C ASP A 29 -6.52 -6.50 -9.46
N VAL A 30 -6.90 -6.61 -8.19
CA VAL A 30 -7.47 -5.52 -7.39
C VAL A 30 -6.52 -5.19 -6.25
N ASP A 31 -6.11 -3.93 -6.17
CA ASP A 31 -5.21 -3.42 -5.14
C ASP A 31 -5.99 -2.45 -4.24
N VAL A 32 -6.00 -2.66 -2.92
CA VAL A 32 -6.67 -1.77 -1.97
C VAL A 32 -5.73 -1.35 -0.85
N LEU A 33 -5.43 -0.06 -0.79
CA LEU A 33 -4.72 0.56 0.33
C LEU A 33 -5.71 1.08 1.36
N ILE A 34 -5.45 0.81 2.63
CA ILE A 34 -6.28 1.24 3.75
C ILE A 34 -5.41 1.95 4.79
N THR A 35 -5.92 3.05 5.35
CA THR A 35 -5.30 3.77 6.46
C THR A 35 -6.36 4.52 7.27
N HIS A 36 -5.94 5.19 8.34
CA HIS A 36 -6.81 6.10 9.09
C HIS A 36 -6.07 7.42 9.43
N PRO A 37 -6.62 8.61 9.12
CA PRO A 37 -5.95 9.91 9.29
C PRO A 37 -5.44 10.23 10.70
N ASP A 38 -6.06 9.67 11.73
CA ASP A 38 -5.61 9.83 13.13
C ASP A 38 -4.29 9.11 13.46
N GLY A 39 -3.74 8.32 12.53
CA GLY A 39 -2.51 7.55 12.71
C GLY A 39 -2.62 6.38 13.69
N ARG A 40 -3.81 6.02 14.18
CA ARG A 40 -4.02 5.02 15.24
C ARG A 40 -5.14 4.03 14.92
N SER A 41 -6.27 4.50 14.40
CA SER A 41 -7.47 3.68 14.18
C SER A 41 -7.39 2.70 13.01
N HIS A 42 -6.27 2.70 12.27
CA HIS A 42 -5.95 1.62 11.33
C HIS A 42 -5.55 0.32 12.05
N ARG A 43 -5.16 0.38 13.33
CA ARG A 43 -4.68 -0.78 14.10
C ARG A 43 -5.83 -1.72 14.46
N GLY A 44 -5.58 -3.02 14.38
CA GLY A 44 -6.53 -4.05 14.82
C GLY A 44 -7.80 -4.17 13.94
N ILE A 45 -7.84 -3.52 12.77
CA ILE A 45 -8.95 -3.66 11.81
C ILE A 45 -8.70 -4.76 10.79
N PHE A 46 -7.43 -5.14 10.56
CA PHE A 46 -7.03 -5.98 9.45
C PHE A 46 -7.64 -7.39 9.50
N SER A 47 -7.40 -8.15 10.58
CA SER A 47 -7.94 -9.51 10.73
C SER A 47 -9.47 -9.52 10.68
N ARG A 48 -10.12 -8.61 11.42
CA ARG A 48 -11.59 -8.45 11.45
C ARG A 48 -12.17 -8.13 10.07
N LEU A 49 -11.50 -7.30 9.29
CA LEU A 49 -11.90 -7.00 7.91
C LEU A 49 -11.82 -8.25 7.03
N LEU A 50 -10.72 -9.00 7.09
CA LEU A 50 -10.58 -10.24 6.31
C LEU A 50 -11.64 -11.26 6.70
N ASP A 51 -11.90 -11.45 8.00
CA ASP A 51 -12.91 -12.38 8.49
C ASP A 51 -14.31 -11.99 8.03
N SER A 52 -14.66 -10.70 8.09
CA SER A 52 -15.94 -10.19 7.55
C SER A 52 -16.07 -10.47 6.05
N LEU A 53 -15.03 -10.23 5.26
CA LEU A 53 -15.08 -10.47 3.82
C LEU A 53 -15.13 -11.98 3.47
N ARG A 54 -14.55 -12.85 4.30
CA ARG A 54 -14.68 -14.32 4.18
C ARG A 54 -16.10 -14.78 4.51
N GLN A 55 -16.68 -14.26 5.59
CA GLN A 55 -18.05 -14.58 6.00
C GLN A 55 -19.09 -14.15 4.95
N GLU A 56 -18.85 -13.04 4.25
CA GLU A 56 -19.66 -12.60 3.11
C GLU A 56 -19.45 -13.45 1.84
N GLY A 57 -18.51 -14.42 1.85
CA GLY A 57 -18.12 -15.21 0.69
C GLY A 57 -17.42 -14.41 -0.41
N PHE A 58 -16.96 -13.20 -0.09
CA PHE A 58 -16.24 -12.34 -1.02
C PHE A 58 -14.77 -12.77 -1.17
N LEU A 59 -14.08 -13.07 -0.07
CA LEU A 59 -12.78 -13.74 -0.08
C LEU A 59 -12.98 -15.25 -0.15
N THR A 60 -12.29 -15.92 -1.07
CA THR A 60 -12.45 -17.35 -1.33
C THR A 60 -11.22 -18.16 -0.99
N ASP A 61 -10.02 -17.61 -1.20
CA ASP A 61 -8.76 -18.32 -1.03
C ASP A 61 -7.65 -17.36 -0.56
N ASP A 62 -6.72 -17.87 0.25
CA ASP A 62 -5.59 -17.12 0.77
C ASP A 62 -4.29 -17.59 0.09
N LEU A 63 -3.50 -16.66 -0.44
CA LEU A 63 -2.12 -16.92 -0.85
C LEU A 63 -1.15 -16.58 0.29
N VAL A 64 -1.43 -15.47 0.97
CA VAL A 64 -0.77 -15.02 2.20
C VAL A 64 -1.87 -14.47 3.11
N SER A 65 -2.14 -15.18 4.21
CA SER A 65 -3.23 -14.86 5.12
C SER A 65 -2.96 -13.58 5.93
N GLN A 66 -1.71 -13.35 6.33
CA GLN A 66 -1.26 -12.13 7.01
C GLN A 66 0.26 -12.03 6.98
N GLU A 67 0.78 -10.96 6.39
CA GLU A 67 2.19 -10.56 6.46
C GLU A 67 2.28 -9.24 7.23
N GLU A 68 3.12 -9.19 8.27
CA GLU A 68 3.36 -7.99 9.08
C GLU A 68 4.78 -7.48 8.86
N ASN A 69 4.90 -6.18 8.56
CA ASN A 69 6.18 -5.50 8.47
C ASN A 69 6.08 -4.16 9.20
N GLY A 70 6.54 -4.13 10.45
CA GLY A 70 6.32 -2.99 11.34
C GLY A 70 4.83 -2.82 11.67
N GLN A 71 4.25 -1.66 11.34
CA GLN A 71 2.80 -1.40 11.50
C GLN A 71 2.00 -1.60 10.21
N GLN A 72 2.67 -2.02 9.13
CA GLN A 72 2.00 -2.39 7.88
C GLN A 72 1.55 -3.86 7.95
N GLN A 73 0.31 -4.10 7.55
CA GLN A 73 -0.27 -5.45 7.43
C GLN A 73 -0.71 -5.67 5.98
N LYS A 74 -0.44 -6.85 5.44
CA LYS A 74 -0.66 -7.17 4.03
C LYS A 74 -1.32 -8.53 3.86
N TYR A 75 -2.31 -8.55 2.98
CA TYR A 75 -3.08 -9.73 2.58
C TYR A 75 -2.95 -9.93 1.08
N LEU A 76 -2.67 -11.16 0.67
CA LEU A 76 -2.69 -11.57 -0.73
C LEU A 76 -3.66 -12.73 -0.85
N GLY A 77 -4.74 -12.56 -1.59
CA GLY A 77 -5.71 -13.63 -1.75
C GLY A 77 -6.49 -13.56 -3.05
N VAL A 78 -7.63 -14.23 -3.01
CA VAL A 78 -8.56 -14.37 -4.12
C VAL A 78 -9.93 -13.94 -3.66
N CYS A 79 -10.60 -13.14 -4.48
CA CYS A 79 -11.96 -12.70 -4.26
C CYS A 79 -12.88 -13.05 -5.44
N ARG A 80 -14.19 -13.06 -5.17
CA ARG A 80 -15.21 -13.27 -6.18
C ARG A 80 -16.42 -12.38 -5.92
N LEU A 81 -16.91 -11.71 -6.95
CA LEU A 81 -18.17 -10.97 -6.86
C LEU A 81 -19.35 -11.94 -6.74
N PRO A 82 -20.45 -11.55 -6.07
CA PRO A 82 -21.64 -12.39 -5.99
C PRO A 82 -22.30 -12.57 -7.37
N GLY A 83 -22.99 -13.71 -7.52
CA GLY A 83 -23.77 -14.06 -8.70
C GLY A 83 -23.14 -15.16 -9.58
N PRO A 84 -23.94 -15.81 -10.43
CA PRO A 84 -23.48 -16.91 -11.29
C PRO A 84 -22.48 -16.45 -12.34
N GLY A 85 -21.52 -17.30 -12.67
CA GLY A 85 -20.53 -17.05 -13.74
C GLY A 85 -19.45 -16.00 -13.41
N ARG A 86 -19.38 -15.51 -12.16
CA ARG A 86 -18.33 -14.58 -11.73
C ARG A 86 -16.99 -15.30 -11.59
N ARG A 87 -15.95 -14.72 -12.20
CA ARG A 87 -14.57 -15.23 -12.12
C ARG A 87 -13.94 -14.82 -10.80
N HIS A 88 -13.14 -15.72 -10.23
CA HIS A 88 -12.20 -15.41 -9.17
C HIS A 88 -11.15 -14.43 -9.66
N ARG A 89 -10.74 -13.50 -8.80
CA ARG A 89 -9.76 -12.44 -9.07
C ARG A 89 -8.76 -12.34 -7.93
N ARG A 90 -7.51 -12.03 -8.25
CA ARG A 90 -6.52 -11.68 -7.24
C ARG A 90 -6.91 -10.36 -6.56
N LEU A 91 -6.74 -10.33 -5.24
CA LEU A 91 -6.99 -9.16 -4.41
C LEU A 91 -5.85 -9.01 -3.41
N ASP A 92 -5.28 -7.81 -3.38
CA ASP A 92 -4.24 -7.43 -2.45
C ASP A 92 -4.75 -6.28 -1.57
N ILE A 93 -4.73 -6.48 -0.25
CA ILE A 93 -5.12 -5.46 0.73
C ILE A 93 -3.91 -5.12 1.57
N ILE A 94 -3.59 -3.83 1.67
CA ILE A 94 -2.54 -3.33 2.53
C ILE A 94 -3.14 -2.31 3.51
N VAL A 95 -2.93 -2.52 4.80
CA VAL A 95 -3.21 -1.52 5.84
C VAL A 95 -1.90 -0.90 6.29
N VAL A 96 -1.81 0.44 6.27
CA VAL A 96 -0.61 1.19 6.66
C VAL A 96 -0.91 2.26 7.71
N PRO A 97 0.06 2.63 8.57
CA PRO A 97 -0.05 3.83 9.38
C PRO A 97 -0.10 5.08 8.49
N TYR A 98 -0.79 6.12 8.96
CA TYR A 98 -1.02 7.32 8.14
C TYR A 98 0.27 8.06 7.76
N SER A 99 1.31 7.98 8.60
CA SER A 99 2.63 8.53 8.31
C SER A 99 3.31 7.92 7.09
N GLU A 100 2.93 6.71 6.69
CA GLU A 100 3.47 6.00 5.53
C GLU A 100 2.55 6.13 4.30
N PHE A 101 1.36 6.71 4.47
CA PHE A 101 0.29 6.63 3.48
C PHE A 101 0.68 7.20 2.10
N ALA A 102 1.38 8.34 2.04
CA ALA A 102 1.77 8.92 0.76
C ALA A 102 2.77 8.04 -0.01
N CYS A 103 3.79 7.51 0.67
CA CYS A 103 4.77 6.61 0.09
C CYS A 103 4.13 5.27 -0.32
N ALA A 104 3.25 4.73 0.51
CA ALA A 104 2.51 3.50 0.23
C ALA A 104 1.55 3.68 -0.95
N LEU A 105 0.86 4.81 -1.03
CA LEU A 105 -0.04 5.14 -2.14
C LEU A 105 0.73 5.28 -3.45
N LEU A 106 1.86 6.00 -3.45
CA LEU A 106 2.74 6.10 -4.61
C LEU A 106 3.21 4.71 -5.06
N TYR A 107 3.72 3.91 -4.13
CA TYR A 107 4.17 2.55 -4.37
C TYR A 107 3.06 1.68 -4.95
N PHE A 108 1.90 1.65 -4.32
CA PHE A 108 0.83 0.74 -4.70
C PHE A 108 0.07 1.20 -5.95
N THR A 109 0.14 2.51 -6.27
CA THR A 109 -0.31 3.04 -7.56
C THR A 109 0.59 2.58 -8.70
N GLY A 110 1.91 2.55 -8.50
CA GLY A 110 2.86 2.10 -9.51
C GLY A 110 2.88 2.99 -10.76
N SER A 111 3.25 2.49 -11.94
CA SER A 111 3.56 1.09 -12.28
C SER A 111 4.90 0.59 -11.70
N ALA A 112 5.18 -0.71 -11.86
CA ALA A 112 6.46 -1.29 -11.41
C ALA A 112 7.68 -0.58 -12.03
N HIS A 113 7.63 -0.20 -13.31
CA HIS A 113 8.70 0.55 -13.96
C HIS A 113 8.83 1.96 -13.36
N PHE A 114 7.71 2.64 -13.17
CA PHE A 114 7.69 3.97 -12.54
C PHE A 114 8.29 3.94 -11.13
N ASN A 115 7.90 2.97 -10.29
CA ASN A 115 8.47 2.79 -8.96
C ASN A 115 9.98 2.55 -8.99
N ARG A 116 10.47 1.71 -9.93
CA ARG A 116 11.91 1.48 -10.09
C ARG A 116 12.65 2.77 -10.47
N SER A 117 12.10 3.57 -11.40
CA SER A 117 12.69 4.85 -11.80
C SER A 117 12.68 5.87 -10.65
N MET A 118 11.58 5.98 -9.90
CA MET A 118 11.50 6.87 -8.74
C MET A 118 12.52 6.50 -7.66
N ARG A 119 12.69 5.20 -7.38
CA ARG A 119 13.69 4.70 -6.42
C ARG A 119 15.12 4.96 -6.92
N ALA A 120 15.38 4.79 -8.21
CA ALA A 120 16.67 5.11 -8.81
C ALA A 120 16.98 6.60 -8.70
N LEU A 121 16.02 7.48 -8.98
CA LEU A 121 16.15 8.94 -8.81
C LEU A 121 16.41 9.33 -7.35
N ALA A 122 15.70 8.71 -6.39
CA ALA A 122 15.98 8.94 -4.98
C ALA A 122 17.43 8.58 -4.64
N LYS A 123 17.94 7.46 -5.18
CA LYS A 123 19.33 7.03 -4.97
C LYS A 123 20.36 8.03 -5.53
N THR A 124 20.13 8.62 -6.71
CA THR A 124 21.04 9.65 -7.26
C THR A 124 21.07 10.92 -6.42
N LYS A 125 20.04 11.16 -5.61
CA LYS A 125 19.93 12.28 -4.67
C LYS A 125 20.42 11.96 -3.25
N GLY A 126 21.09 10.82 -3.05
CA GLY A 126 21.53 10.38 -1.72
C GLY A 126 20.37 10.03 -0.78
N MET A 127 19.20 9.73 -1.34
CA MET A 127 17.99 9.36 -0.61
C MET A 127 17.66 7.87 -0.77
N SER A 128 16.63 7.41 -0.06
CA SER A 128 16.03 6.09 -0.22
C SER A 128 14.52 6.22 -0.16
N LEU A 129 13.84 5.79 -1.23
CA LEU A 129 12.38 5.72 -1.30
C LEU A 129 11.93 4.26 -1.15
N SER A 130 11.02 4.00 -0.22
CA SER A 130 10.25 2.75 -0.10
C SER A 130 8.76 3.07 0.02
N GLU A 131 7.93 2.03 0.11
CA GLU A 131 6.52 2.11 0.47
C GLU A 131 6.29 2.70 1.87
N HIS A 132 7.25 2.56 2.78
CA HIS A 132 7.15 3.08 4.14
C HIS A 132 7.52 4.57 4.22
N ALA A 133 8.60 4.98 3.53
CA ALA A 133 9.13 6.32 3.70
C ALA A 133 10.05 6.77 2.57
N LEU A 134 10.21 8.09 2.46
CA LEU A 134 11.35 8.72 1.83
C LEU A 134 12.35 9.15 2.91
N SER A 135 13.58 8.65 2.85
CA SER A 135 14.65 8.99 3.80
C SER A 135 15.81 9.69 3.12
N THR A 136 16.41 10.66 3.83
CA THR A 136 17.67 11.33 3.45
C THR A 136 18.82 10.91 4.36
N ALA A 137 20.05 11.30 4.01
CA ALA A 137 21.27 10.98 4.75
C ALA A 137 21.40 9.46 5.00
N VAL A 138 21.02 8.64 4.01
CA VAL A 138 21.13 7.19 4.10
C VAL A 138 22.58 6.77 3.92
N VAL A 139 23.08 5.93 4.81
CA VAL A 139 24.46 5.41 4.71
C VAL A 139 24.43 4.16 3.86
N ARG A 140 25.34 4.07 2.89
CA ARG A 140 25.51 2.92 2.00
C ARG A 140 26.93 2.39 2.08
N ASN A 141 27.09 1.08 2.01
CA ASN A 141 28.41 0.47 1.90
C ASN A 141 28.97 0.60 0.47
N THR A 142 30.19 0.11 0.25
CA THR A 142 30.88 0.10 -1.05
C THR A 142 30.10 -0.61 -2.16
N HIS A 143 29.22 -1.55 -1.80
CA HIS A 143 28.33 -2.25 -2.74
C HIS A 143 27.00 -1.51 -2.98
N GLY A 144 26.82 -0.31 -2.41
CA GLY A 144 25.61 0.49 -2.55
C GLY A 144 24.40 -0.01 -1.72
N CYS A 145 24.59 -1.04 -0.89
CA CYS A 145 23.56 -1.55 0.01
C CYS A 145 23.34 -0.56 1.16
N LYS A 146 22.07 -0.31 1.51
CA LYS A 146 21.72 0.57 2.63
C LYS A 146 22.10 -0.10 3.95
N VAL A 147 22.98 0.54 4.72
CA VAL A 147 23.43 0.07 6.04
C VAL A 147 23.01 1.01 7.17
N GLY A 148 22.63 2.26 6.84
CA GLY A 148 22.04 3.22 7.77
C GLY A 148 20.69 3.72 7.26
N PRO A 149 19.64 3.77 8.11
CA PRO A 149 18.28 4.14 7.69
C PRO A 149 18.15 5.63 7.34
N GLY A 150 19.09 6.47 7.78
CA GLY A 150 19.04 7.92 7.61
C GLY A 150 17.91 8.56 8.39
N ARG A 151 17.46 9.74 7.94
CA ARG A 151 16.33 10.48 8.53
C ARG A 151 15.13 10.44 7.59
N VAL A 152 13.99 10.00 8.10
CA VAL A 152 12.71 10.05 7.38
C VAL A 152 12.31 11.50 7.12
N LEU A 153 11.87 11.79 5.90
CA LEU A 153 11.35 13.09 5.49
C LEU A 153 9.81 13.10 5.61
N PRO A 154 9.20 14.22 6.05
CA PRO A 154 7.75 14.34 6.13
C PRO A 154 7.15 14.33 4.72
N THR A 155 6.24 13.39 4.47
CA THR A 155 5.56 13.20 3.18
C THR A 155 4.05 13.07 3.41
N PRO A 156 3.34 14.14 3.79
CA PRO A 156 1.91 14.06 4.07
C PRO A 156 1.08 13.77 2.81
N THR A 157 1.58 14.13 1.62
CA THR A 157 0.94 13.84 0.33
C THR A 157 1.94 13.28 -0.68
N GLU A 158 1.43 12.61 -1.74
CA GLU A 158 2.26 12.16 -2.86
C GLU A 158 3.03 13.34 -3.48
N LYS A 159 2.42 14.52 -3.60
CA LYS A 159 3.04 15.74 -4.13
C LYS A 159 4.30 16.13 -3.37
N ASP A 160 4.35 15.90 -2.07
CA ASP A 160 5.54 16.18 -1.27
C ASP A 160 6.69 15.21 -1.58
N VAL A 161 6.38 13.94 -1.87
CA VAL A 161 7.38 12.97 -2.35
C VAL A 161 8.02 13.44 -3.66
N PHE A 162 7.21 13.87 -4.62
CA PHE A 162 7.70 14.42 -5.90
C PHE A 162 8.55 15.67 -5.68
N ARG A 163 8.07 16.63 -4.89
CA ARG A 163 8.78 17.88 -4.60
C ARG A 163 10.14 17.63 -3.96
N LEU A 164 10.21 16.74 -2.97
CA LEU A 164 11.46 16.38 -2.29
C LEU A 164 12.46 15.67 -3.22
N LEU A 165 11.95 14.99 -4.25
CA LEU A 165 12.76 14.42 -5.33
C LEU A 165 13.04 15.43 -6.45
N GLY A 166 12.55 16.66 -6.38
CA GLY A 166 12.74 17.69 -7.40
C GLY A 166 12.02 17.40 -8.72
N LEU A 167 10.82 16.85 -8.62
CA LEU A 167 9.87 16.63 -9.71
C LEU A 167 8.64 17.54 -9.57
#